data_AF-A0A9E4MAU0-F1
#
_entry.id   AF-A0A9E4MAU0-F1
#
_cell.length_a   1.000
_cell.length_b   1.000
_cell.length_c   1.000
_cell.angle_alpha   90.00
_cell.angle_beta   90.00
_cell.angle_gamma   90.00
#
_symmetry.space_group_name_H-M   'P 1'
#
loop_
_entity.id
_entity.type
_entity.pdbx_description
1 polymer ?
#
loop_
_entity_poly.entity_id
_entity_poly.type
_entity_poly.pdbx_seq_one_letter_code
_entity_poly.pdbx_strand_id
1 'polypeptide(L)'
;MRARQLATRACVTAWLPMLGLVLAATVAAQTERIEVDELKAQLDSGARVLLIDVREDYEVESGSIPGSIHIPVGELEARMPDIPKDVRLVFF
;
A
#
# COMPACT_ATOMS: atom_id res chain seq x y z
N MET A 1 -11.26 54.96 38.66
CA MET A 1 -10.61 55.06 37.32
C MET A 1 -9.12 54.75 37.48
N ARG A 2 -8.52 54.07 36.49
CA ARG A 2 -7.13 53.53 36.40
C ARG A 2 -6.94 52.19 37.15
N ALA A 3 -7.16 51.05 36.50
CA ALA A 3 -6.37 50.36 35.46
C ALA A 3 -5.13 49.62 36.00
N ARG A 4 -5.31 48.30 36.11
CA ARG A 4 -4.39 47.17 35.81
C ARG A 4 -2.93 47.26 36.28
N GLN A 5 -2.47 46.23 36.99
CA GLN A 5 -1.55 45.24 36.40
C GLN A 5 -1.41 43.99 37.30
N LEU A 6 -1.60 42.83 36.67
CA LEU A 6 -1.36 41.51 37.25
C LEU A 6 0.15 41.27 37.32
N ALA A 7 0.65 40.97 38.52
CA ALA A 7 1.99 40.43 38.72
C ALA A 7 1.86 38.95 39.14
N THR A 8 1.65 38.07 38.15
CA THR A 8 1.72 36.63 38.39
C THR A 8 3.18 36.19 38.33
N ARG A 9 3.66 35.78 39.50
CA ARG A 9 4.93 35.12 39.73
C ARG A 9 4.85 33.70 39.14
N ALA A 10 6.05 33.16 38.91
CA ALA A 10 6.41 31.76 39.12
C ALA A 10 6.41 30.81 37.89
N CYS A 11 7.63 30.37 37.60
CA CYS A 11 8.03 28.96 37.59
C CYS A 11 7.75 28.15 36.31
N VAL A 12 8.75 28.18 35.42
CA VAL A 12 9.38 27.02 34.76
C VAL A 12 8.56 25.71 34.83
N THR A 13 7.72 25.48 33.82
CA THR A 13 7.22 24.14 33.51
C THR A 13 7.78 23.68 32.17
N ALA A 14 8.84 22.88 32.27
CA ALA A 14 9.14 21.73 31.43
C ALA A 14 8.74 21.81 29.94
N TRP A 15 9.66 22.26 29.10
CA TRP A 15 9.63 21.94 27.67
C TRP A 15 10.21 20.54 27.50
N LEU A 16 9.33 19.54 27.40
CA LEU A 16 9.70 18.17 27.00
C LEU A 16 10.32 18.21 25.59
N PRO A 17 11.46 17.53 25.34
CA PRO A 17 12.01 17.45 23.99
C PRO A 17 11.08 16.59 23.14
N MET A 18 10.31 17.25 22.28
CA MET A 18 9.49 16.61 21.26
C MET A 18 10.40 16.14 20.12
N LEU A 19 11.22 15.11 20.38
CA LEU A 19 11.96 14.40 19.34
C LEU A 19 11.46 12.95 19.32
N GLY A 20 10.21 12.79 18.88
CA GLY A 20 9.67 11.50 18.51
C GLY A 20 10.43 11.01 17.28
N LEU A 21 11.35 10.07 17.50
CA LEU A 21 12.04 9.35 16.44
C LEU A 21 11.01 8.52 15.67
N VAL A 22 10.55 9.02 14.52
CA VAL A 22 9.72 8.25 13.59
C VAL A 22 10.62 7.18 12.97
N LEU A 23 10.49 5.93 13.44
CA LEU A 23 11.12 4.79 12.82
C LEU A 23 10.35 4.48 11.52
N ALA A 24 10.77 5.06 10.40
CA ALA A 24 10.29 4.65 9.09
C ALA A 24 10.84 3.25 8.79
N ALA A 25 10.07 2.22 9.14
CA ALA A 25 10.37 0.86 8.73
C ALA A 25 10.15 0.78 7.20
N THR A 26 11.24 0.81 6.44
CA THR A 26 11.23 0.44 5.02
C THR A 26 10.95 -1.06 4.94
N VAL A 27 9.68 -1.41 4.68
CA VAL A 27 9.31 -2.77 4.31
C VAL A 27 9.92 -3.03 2.94
N ALA A 28 10.90 -3.94 2.88
CA ALA A 28 11.43 -4.40 1.61
C ALA A 28 10.33 -5.16 0.86
N ALA A 29 10.05 -4.77 -0.39
CA ALA A 29 9.14 -5.53 -1.25
C ALA A 29 9.76 -6.91 -1.52
N GLN A 30 9.07 -7.96 -1.09
CA GLN A 30 9.41 -9.35 -1.40
C GLN A 30 8.44 -9.86 -2.46
N THR A 31 8.96 -10.36 -3.57
CA THR A 31 8.18 -11.06 -4.59
C THR A 31 8.26 -12.55 -4.32
N GLU A 32 7.14 -13.17 -3.98
CA GLU A 32 7.03 -14.61 -3.77
C GLU A 32 6.28 -15.25 -4.94
N ARG A 33 6.68 -16.48 -5.30
CA ARG A 33 5.92 -17.30 -6.25
C ARG A 33 4.86 -18.10 -5.50
N ILE A 34 3.71 -18.29 -6.13
CA ILE A 34 2.62 -19.11 -5.65
C ILE A 34 2.30 -20.18 -6.69
N GLU A 35 2.00 -21.39 -6.23
CA GLU A 35 1.55 -22.47 -7.11
C GLU A 35 0.10 -22.23 -7.55
N VAL A 36 -0.26 -22.67 -8.76
CA VAL A 36 -1.57 -22.41 -9.36
C VAL A 36 -2.72 -22.98 -8.52
N ASP A 37 -2.55 -24.20 -8.02
CA ASP A 37 -3.57 -24.86 -7.19
C ASP A 37 -3.79 -24.12 -5.85
N GLU A 38 -2.72 -23.56 -5.28
CA GLU A 38 -2.79 -22.76 -4.07
C GLU A 38 -3.50 -21.43 -4.30
N LEU A 39 -3.16 -20.73 -5.39
CA LEU A 39 -3.85 -19.50 -5.79
C LEU A 39 -5.34 -19.75 -6.00
N LYS A 40 -5.68 -20.85 -6.69
CA LYS A 40 -7.07 -21.25 -6.91
C LYS A 40 -7.80 -21.48 -5.57
N ALA A 41 -7.20 -22.22 -4.65
CA ALA A 41 -7.79 -22.46 -3.34
C ALA A 41 -8.01 -21.15 -2.54
N GLN A 42 -7.08 -20.18 -2.64
CA GLN A 42 -7.24 -18.87 -2.01
C GLN A 42 -8.40 -18.08 -2.63
N LEU A 43 -8.51 -18.05 -3.96
CA LEU A 43 -9.62 -17.39 -4.66
C LEU A 43 -10.97 -18.03 -4.30
N ASP A 44 -11.04 -19.36 -4.30
CA ASP A 44 -12.25 -20.12 -3.94
C ASP A 44 -12.65 -19.91 -2.46
N SER A 45 -11.68 -19.58 -1.58
CA SER A 45 -11.94 -19.23 -0.17
C SER A 45 -12.47 -17.80 0.04
N GLY A 46 -12.49 -16.99 -1.01
CA GLY A 46 -12.88 -15.57 -0.96
C GLY A 46 -11.77 -14.64 -0.46
N ALA A 47 -10.50 -15.07 -0.55
CA ALA A 47 -9.38 -14.21 -0.21
C ALA A 47 -9.34 -12.96 -1.10
N ARG A 48 -9.06 -11.80 -0.50
CA ARG A 48 -8.95 -10.53 -1.23
C ARG A 48 -7.61 -10.44 -1.95
N VAL A 49 -7.57 -10.94 -3.18
CA VAL A 49 -6.41 -10.91 -4.09
C VAL A 49 -6.77 -10.08 -5.32
N LEU A 50 -5.86 -9.21 -5.76
CA LEU A 50 -5.96 -8.54 -7.05
C LEU A 50 -5.03 -9.23 -8.04
N LEU A 51 -5.63 -9.80 -9.08
CA LEU A 51 -4.92 -10.46 -10.17
C LEU A 51 -4.59 -9.44 -11.26
N ILE A 52 -3.33 -9.42 -11.71
CA ILE A 52 -2.85 -8.55 -12.78
C ILE A 52 -2.28 -9.42 -13.90
N ASP A 53 -2.93 -9.41 -15.05
CA ASP A 53 -2.48 -10.09 -16.27
C ASP A 53 -1.44 -9.19 -16.95
N VAL A 54 -0.18 -9.63 -17.03
CA VAL A 54 0.92 -8.83 -17.61
C VAL A 54 1.32 -9.27 -19.01
N ARG A 55 0.54 -10.17 -19.61
CA ARG A 55 0.74 -10.67 -20.97
C ARG A 55 0.48 -9.60 -22.02
N GLU A 56 0.69 -9.95 -23.29
CA GLU A 56 0.36 -9.07 -24.41
C GLU A 56 -1.14 -9.13 -24.75
N ASP A 57 -1.67 -8.08 -25.38
CA ASP A 57 -3.11 -7.95 -25.70
C ASP A 57 -3.68 -9.16 -26.45
N TYR A 58 -2.94 -9.67 -27.44
CA TYR A 58 -3.37 -10.81 -28.26
C TYR A 58 -3.49 -12.12 -27.46
N GLU A 59 -2.79 -12.25 -26.32
CA GLU A 59 -2.89 -13.42 -25.46
C GLU A 59 -4.14 -13.35 -24.58
N VAL A 60 -4.52 -12.15 -24.14
CA VAL A 60 -5.73 -11.90 -23.35
C VAL A 60 -6.99 -12.10 -24.18
N GLU A 61 -6.94 -11.75 -25.46
CA GLU A 61 -8.03 -12.01 -26.42
C GLU A 61 -8.39 -13.50 -26.52
N SER A 62 -7.40 -14.39 -26.31
CA SER A 62 -7.62 -15.84 -26.32
C SER A 62 -8.23 -16.39 -25.02
N GLY A 63 -8.26 -15.57 -23.96
CA GLY A 63 -8.81 -15.90 -22.65
C GLY A 63 -8.00 -15.32 -21.49
N SER A 64 -8.69 -15.00 -20.39
CA SER A 64 -8.09 -14.49 -19.16
C SER A 64 -8.85 -14.99 -17.93
N ILE A 65 -8.25 -14.81 -16.74
CA ILE A 65 -8.89 -15.16 -15.47
C ILE A 65 -9.97 -14.10 -15.17
N PRO A 66 -11.25 -14.48 -14.97
CA PRO A 66 -12.30 -13.51 -14.66
C PRO A 66 -11.97 -12.68 -13.42
N GLY A 67 -12.09 -11.36 -13.53
CA GLY A 67 -11.78 -10.43 -12.45
C GLY A 67 -10.32 -9.98 -12.38
N SER A 68 -9.45 -10.45 -13.28
CA SER A 68 -8.12 -9.85 -13.45
C SER A 68 -8.19 -8.46 -14.09
N ILE A 69 -7.19 -7.63 -13.80
CA ILE A 69 -6.92 -6.38 -14.50
C ILE A 69 -5.79 -6.63 -15.47
N HIS A 70 -5.99 -6.28 -16.74
CA HIS A 70 -4.95 -6.37 -17.76
C HIS A 70 -4.05 -5.14 -17.73
N ILE A 71 -2.75 -5.34 -17.56
CA ILE A 71 -1.71 -4.30 -17.63
C ILE A 71 -0.47 -4.93 -18.27
N PRO A 72 -0.23 -4.73 -19.59
CA PRO A 72 0.93 -5.29 -20.26
C PRO A 72 2.24 -4.95 -19.52
N VAL A 73 3.20 -5.88 -19.52
CA VAL A 73 4.46 -5.71 -18.77
C VAL A 73 5.21 -4.42 -19.14
N GLY A 74 5.13 -3.97 -20.39
CA GLY A 74 5.73 -2.73 -20.85
C GLY A 74 5.10 -1.45 -20.28
N GLU A 75 3.85 -1.54 -19.82
CA GLU A 75 3.12 -0.43 -19.19
C GLU A 75 3.11 -0.54 -17.65
N LEU A 76 3.46 -1.70 -17.11
CA LEU A 76 3.30 -2.02 -15.69
C LEU A 76 4.02 -1.04 -14.77
N GLU A 77 5.25 -0.65 -15.09
CA GLU A 77 6.03 0.29 -14.26
C GLU A 77 5.33 1.66 -14.17
N ALA A 78 4.83 2.17 -15.30
CA ALA A 78 4.13 3.45 -15.37
C ALA A 78 2.77 3.41 -14.64
N ARG A 79 2.11 2.24 -14.61
CA ARG A 79 0.81 2.03 -13.97
C ARG A 79 0.90 1.60 -12.51
N MET A 80 2.08 1.20 -12.02
CA MET A 80 2.31 0.80 -10.64
C MET A 80 1.80 1.80 -9.58
N PRO A 81 1.84 3.14 -9.80
CA PRO A 81 1.27 4.11 -8.87
C PRO A 81 -0.26 4.05 -8.74
N ASP A 82 -0.97 3.57 -9.76
CA ASP A 82 -2.44 3.49 -9.78
C ASP A 82 -2.95 2.22 -9.06
N ILE A 83 -2.06 1.26 -8.82
CA ILE A 83 -2.41 -0.05 -8.28
C ILE A 83 -2.50 0.03 -6.75
N PRO A 84 -3.61 -0.43 -6.14
CA PRO A 84 -3.75 -0.43 -4.68
C PRO A 84 -2.71 -1.34 -4.04
N LYS A 85 -2.02 -0.83 -3.00
CA LYS A 85 -0.94 -1.54 -2.29
C LYS A 85 -1.39 -2.15 -0.96
N ASP A 86 -2.65 -1.95 -0.59
CA ASP A 86 -3.30 -2.48 0.63
C ASP A 86 -3.92 -3.87 0.42
N VAL A 87 -3.76 -4.44 -0.78
CA VAL A 87 -4.26 -5.77 -1.16
C VAL A 87 -3.11 -6.64 -1.66
N ARG A 88 -3.29 -7.97 -1.58
CA ARG A 88 -2.32 -8.91 -2.14
C ARG A 88 -2.39 -8.83 -3.67
N LEU A 89 -1.27 -8.44 -4.29
CA LEU A 89 -1.10 -8.44 -5.74
C LEU A 89 -0.53 -9.77 -6.20
N VAL A 90 -1.08 -10.31 -7.29
CA VAL A 90 -0.53 -11.48 -7.98
C VAL A 90 -0.46 -11.16 -9.47
N PHE A 91 0.75 -11.23 -10.01
CA PHE A 91 1.03 -11.03 -11.43
C PHE A 91 1.10 -12.39 -12.12
N PHE A 92 0.56 -12.49 -13.33
CA PHE A 92 0.59 -13.70 -14.14
C PHE A 92 0.72 -13.41 -15.64
#